data_AF-A0A537Z5I1-F1
#
_entry.id   AF-A0A537Z5I1-F1
#
_cell.length_a   1.000
_cell.length_b   1.000
_cell.length_c   1.000
_cell.angle_alpha   90.00
_cell.angle_beta   90.00
_cell.angle_gamma   90.00
#
_symmetry.space_group_name_H-M   'P 1'
#
loop_
_entity.id
_entity.type
_entity.pdbx_description
1 polymer ?
#
loop_
_entity_poly.entity_id
_entity_poly.type
_entity_poly.pdbx_seq_one_letter_code
_entity_poly.pdbx_strand_id
1 'polypeptide(L)' 'MRIDEILEERRPVFSFEFFPPKDKQGMTQLKGALAELAQDEPAYVSVT' A
#
# COMPACT_ATOMS: atom_id res chain seq x y z
N MET A 1 7.69 -8.78 -7.42
CA MET A 1 7.98 -7.50 -8.09
C MET A 1 8.89 -6.71 -7.16
N ARG A 2 10.02 -6.21 -7.65
CA ARG A 2 10.86 -5.33 -6.83
C ARG A 2 10.53 -3.86 -7.14
N ILE A 3 10.66 -2.97 -6.15
CA ILE A 3 10.31 -1.55 -6.34
C ILE A 3 11.26 -0.87 -7.34
N ASP A 4 12.54 -1.26 -7.36
CA ASP A 4 13.50 -0.75 -8.35
C ASP A 4 13.07 -1.09 -9.79
N GLU A 5 12.63 -2.31 -10.04
CA GLU A 5 12.10 -2.74 -11.35
C GLU A 5 10.87 -1.89 -11.79
N ILE A 6 9.96 -1.58 -10.86
CA ILE A 6 8.79 -0.72 -11.12
C ILE A 6 9.22 0.70 -11.53
N LEU A 7 10.23 1.25 -10.86
CA LEU A 7 10.71 2.61 -11.12
C LEU A 7 11.49 2.72 -12.44
N GLU A 8 12.07 1.62 -12.92
CA GLU A 8 12.75 1.56 -14.23
C GLU A 8 11.79 1.73 -15.42
N GLU A 9 10.49 1.47 -15.25
CA GLU A 9 9.47 1.60 -16.30
C GLU A 9 9.24 3.06 -16.77
N ARG A 10 9.78 4.06 -16.05
CA ARG A 10 9.68 5.50 -16.37
C ARG A 10 8.24 6.00 -16.61
N ARG A 11 7.30 5.51 -15.80
CA ARG A 11 5.92 5.99 -15.70
C ARG A 11 5.64 6.60 -14.33
N PRO A 12 4.57 7.39 -14.15
CA PRO A 12 4.13 7.80 -12.83
C PRO A 12 3.87 6.57 -11.94
N VAL A 13 4.37 6.64 -10.70
CA VAL A 13 4.22 5.58 -9.69
C VAL A 13 3.46 6.18 -8.52
N PHE A 14 2.34 5.53 -8.19
CA PHE A 14 1.47 5.88 -7.08
C PHE A 14 1.52 4.76 -6.04
N SER A 15 1.57 5.14 -4.76
CA SER A 15 1.72 4.21 -3.64
C SER A 15 1.11 4.81 -2.37
N PHE A 16 0.83 3.95 -1.39
CA PHE A 16 0.36 4.34 -0.06
C PHE A 16 1.36 3.94 1.03
N GLU A 17 1.35 4.69 2.13
CA GLU A 17 2.09 4.37 3.35
C GLU A 17 1.12 4.30 4.54
N PHE A 18 1.27 3.26 5.36
CA PHE A 18 0.45 3.05 6.56
C PHE A 18 1.31 3.03 7.83
N PHE A 19 0.66 3.34 8.95
CA PHE A 19 1.23 3.17 10.28
C PHE A 19 0.76 1.84 10.90
N PRO A 20 1.62 1.13 11.65
CA PRO A 20 1.21 -0.07 12.37
C PRO A 20 0.02 0.20 13.30
N PRO A 21 -1.07 -0.56 13.20
CA PRO A 21 -2.20 -0.41 14.09
C PRO A 21 -1.81 -0.83 15.51
N LYS A 22 -2.33 -0.11 16.50
CA LYS A 22 -2.00 -0.32 17.92
C LYS A 22 -2.82 -1.45 18.56
N ASP A 23 -3.90 -1.88 17.92
CA ASP A 23 -4.83 -2.88 18.45
C ASP A 23 -5.49 -3.71 17.35
N LYS A 24 -6.32 -4.68 17.77
CA LYS A 24 -7.04 -5.60 16.87
C LYS A 24 -8.09 -4.89 16.02
N GLN A 25 -8.72 -3.84 16.54
CA GLN A 25 -9.74 -3.10 15.81
C GLN A 25 -9.11 -2.30 14.66
N GLY A 26 -7.99 -1.64 14.92
CA GLY A 26 -7.17 -0.96 13.92
C GLY A 26 -6.66 -1.93 12.86
N MET A 27 -6.29 -3.16 13.23
CA MET A 27 -5.92 -4.18 12.25
C MET A 27 -7.07 -4.55 11.32
N THR A 28 -8.30 -4.69 11.84
CA THR A 28 -9.49 -4.93 11.00
C THR A 28 -9.78 -3.76 10.07
N GLN A 29 -9.66 -2.52 10.56
CA GLN A 29 -9.85 -1.32 9.74
C GLN A 29 -8.79 -1.20 8.65
N LEU A 30 -7.52 -1.44 8.97
CA LEU A 30 -6.43 -1.43 8.01
C LEU A 30 -6.66 -2.43 6.88
N LYS A 31 -7.11 -3.65 7.20
CA LYS A 31 -7.45 -4.67 6.19
C LYS A 31 -8.59 -4.22 5.27
N GLY A 32 -9.60 -3.55 5.82
CA GLY A 32 -10.70 -2.98 5.03
C GLY A 32 -10.21 -1.90 4.08
N ALA A 33 -9.43 -0.94 4.59
CA ALA A 33 -8.84 0.13 3.79
C ALA A 33 -7.93 -0.41 2.68
N LEU A 34 -7.08 -1.40 2.98
CA LEU A 34 -6.24 -2.05 1.96
C LEU A 34 -7.07 -2.73 0.86
N ALA A 35 -8.20 -3.35 1.20
CA ALA A 35 -9.07 -4.00 0.21
C ALA A 35 -9.74 -2.99 -0.73
N GLU A 36 -10.16 -1.84 -0.20
CA GLU A 36 -10.75 -0.73 -0.96
C GLU A 36 -9.70 -0.07 -1.87
N LEU A 37 -8.56 0.33 -1.29
CA LEU A 37 -7.51 1.05 -2.00
C LEU A 37 -6.73 0.18 -3.00
N ALA A 38 -6.79 -1.15 -2.88
CA ALA A 38 -6.23 -2.06 -3.88
C ALA A 38 -6.93 -1.92 -5.26
N GLN A 39 -8.17 -1.42 -5.31
CA GLN A 39 -8.89 -1.18 -6.56
C GLN A 39 -8.28 -0.04 -7.39
N ASP A 40 -7.50 0.86 -6.76
CA ASP A 40 -6.81 1.95 -7.44
C ASP A 40 -5.47 1.51 -8.07
N GLU A 41 -5.14 0.21 -7.98
CA GLU A 41 -3.92 -0.39 -8.51
C GLU A 41 -2.61 0.35 -8.10
N PRO A 42 -2.38 0.62 -6.80
CA PRO A 42 -1.13 1.20 -6.36
C PRO A 42 0.04 0.26 -6.67
N ALA A 43 1.18 0.83 -7.05
CA ALA A 43 2.34 0.05 -7.44
C ALA A 43 2.97 -0.71 -6.26
N TYR A 44 2.89 -0.14 -5.06
CA TYR A 44 3.28 -0.78 -3.80
C TYR A 44 2.63 -0.09 -2.61
N VAL A 45 2.74 -0.74 -1.45
CA VAL A 45 2.33 -0.22 -0.15
C VAL A 45 3.47 -0.40 0.85
N SER A 46 3.74 0.63 1.67
CA SER A 46 4.69 0.57 2.79
C SER A 46 3.96 0.55 4.14
N VAL A 47 4.64 -0.01 5.15
CA VAL A 47 4.26 0.08 6.56
C VAL A 47 5.47 0.57 7.33
N THR A 48 5.29 1.58 8.18
CA THR A 48 6.35 2.15 9.04
C THR A 48 6.73 1.30 10.23
#